data_AF-A0A7X7GKH4-F1
#
_entry.id   AF-A0A7X7GKH4-F1
#
_cell.length_a   1.000
_cell.length_b   1.000
_cell.length_c   1.000
_cell.angle_alpha   90.00
_cell.angle_beta   90.00
_cell.angle_gamma   90.00
#
_symmetry.space_group_name_H-M   'P 1'
#
loop_
_entity.id
_entity.type
_entity.pdbx_description
1 polymer ?
#
loop_
_entity_poly.entity_id
_entity_poly.type
_entity_poly.pdbx_seq_one_letter_code
_entity_poly.pdbx_strand_id
1 'polypeptide(L)' 'ERMLARGREDDKEDVIRNRLHVYRDETAPLLDHYKDELVSVDAIGEVDEVNARALAALGK' A
#
# COMPACT_ATOMS: atom_id res chain seq x y z
N GLU A 1 6.89 9.79 4.88
CA GLU A 1 7.15 10.96 4.00
C GLU A 1 6.09 11.16 2.92
N ARG A 2 5.79 10.15 2.07
CA ARG A 2 4.83 10.28 0.95
C ARG A 2 3.47 10.92 1.32
N MET A 3 2.81 10.48 2.40
CA MET A 3 1.50 11.04 2.79
C MET A 3 1.59 12.52 3.19
N LEU A 4 2.55 12.89 4.05
CA LEU A 4 2.74 14.27 4.49
C LEU A 4 3.10 15.23 3.34
N ALA A 5 3.83 14.74 2.33
CA ALA A 5 4.25 15.54 1.17
C ALA A 5 3.15 15.78 0.12
N ARG A 6 2.04 15.01 0.17
CA ARG A 6 1.01 15.02 -0.88
C ARG A 6 0.02 16.19 -0.77
N GLY A 7 -0.14 16.77 0.43
CA GLY A 7 -0.94 17.98 0.64
C GLY A 7 -2.46 17.80 0.66
N ARG A 8 -2.98 16.57 0.87
CA ARG A 8 -4.43 16.40 1.08
C ARG A 8 -4.84 16.85 2.48
N GLU A 9 -6.10 17.24 2.63
CA GLU A 9 -6.65 17.68 3.93
C GLU A 9 -6.55 16.61 5.02
N ASP A 10 -6.64 15.33 4.64
CA ASP A 10 -6.59 14.18 5.53
C ASP A 10 -5.17 13.63 5.80
N ASP A 11 -4.13 14.28 5.27
CA ASP A 11 -2.73 13.89 5.49
C ASP A 11 -2.12 14.62 6.72
N LYS A 12 -2.87 14.63 7.84
CA LYS A 12 -2.42 15.10 9.17
C LYS A 12 -1.90 13.92 10.00
N GLU A 13 -0.97 14.15 10.92
CA GLU A 13 -0.31 13.05 11.66
C GLU A 13 -1.31 12.14 12.40
N ASP A 14 -2.25 12.74 13.13
CA ASP A 14 -3.30 12.06 13.87
C ASP A 14 -4.20 11.21 12.96
N VAL A 15 -4.61 11.78 11.82
CA VAL A 15 -5.42 11.09 10.81
C VAL A 15 -4.64 9.96 10.15
N ILE A 16 -3.36 10.16 9.82
CA ILE A 16 -2.48 9.13 9.26
C ILE A 16 -2.33 7.97 10.25
N ARG A 17 -2.10 8.27 11.54
CA ARG A 17 -1.99 7.25 12.58
C ARG A 17 -3.28 6.44 12.70
N ASN A 18 -4.43 7.10 12.66
CA ASN A 18 -5.73 6.42 12.67
C ASN A 18 -5.92 5.54 11.42
N ARG A 19 -5.59 6.03 10.22
CA ARG A 19 -5.68 5.26 8.97
C ARG A 19 -4.79 4.01 8.98
N LEU A 20 -3.60 4.09 9.58
CA LEU A 20 -2.72 2.93 9.76
C LEU A 20 -3.27 1.92 10.79
N HIS A 21 -3.99 2.38 11.81
CA HIS A 21 -4.68 1.50 12.75
C HIS A 21 -5.82 0.76 12.04
N VAL A 22 -6.70 1.48 11.34
CA VAL A 22 -7.79 0.89 10.54
C VAL A 22 -7.26 -0.09 9.50
N TYR A 23 -6.14 0.22 8.83
CA TYR A 23 -5.52 -0.73 7.91
C TYR A 23 -5.16 -2.04 8.60
N ARG A 24 -4.55 -1.99 9.80
CA ARG A 24 -4.15 -3.19 10.54
C ARG A 24 -5.35 -4.03 10.99
N ASP A 25 -6.41 -3.37 11.43
CA ASP A 25 -7.56 -4.06 12.04
C ASP A 25 -8.56 -4.56 11.01
N GLU A 26 -8.78 -3.80 9.93
CA GLU A 26 -9.86 -4.08 8.97
C GLU A 26 -9.34 -4.52 7.59
N THR A 27 -8.20 -3.99 7.13
CA THR A 27 -7.71 -4.27 5.77
C THR A 27 -6.68 -5.41 5.73
N ALA A 28 -5.76 -5.48 6.69
CA ALA A 28 -4.72 -6.50 6.72
C ALA A 28 -5.26 -7.95 6.82
N PRO A 29 -6.39 -8.23 7.50
CA PRO A 29 -6.99 -9.58 7.47
C PRO A 29 -7.39 -10.05 6.06
N LEU A 30 -7.63 -9.13 5.12
CA LEU A 30 -7.93 -9.49 3.73
C LEU A 30 -6.75 -10.18 3.04
N LEU A 31 -5.51 -10.01 3.53
CA LEU A 31 -4.34 -10.71 3.00
C LEU A 31 -4.45 -12.23 3.19
N ASP A 32 -4.98 -12.69 4.33
CA ASP A 32 -5.24 -14.11 4.55
C ASP A 32 -6.44 -14.59 3.73
N HIS A 33 -7.49 -13.77 3.63
CA HIS A 33 -8.68 -14.09 2.83
C HIS A 33 -8.34 -14.32 1.35
N TYR A 34 -7.49 -13.48 0.77
CA TYR A 34 -7.09 -13.56 -0.65
C TYR A 34 -5.79 -14.31 -0.88
N LYS A 35 -5.22 -15.01 0.11
CA LYS A 35 -3.85 -15.57 0.02
C LYS A 35 -3.59 -16.43 -1.23
N ASP A 36 -4.61 -17.11 -1.76
CA ASP A 36 -4.49 -17.97 -2.93
C ASP A 36 -4.49 -17.20 -4.25
N GLU A 37 -4.95 -15.94 -4.25
CA GLU A 37 -4.99 -15.02 -5.39
C GLU A 37 -4.03 -13.82 -5.21
N LEU A 38 -3.39 -13.72 -4.05
CA LEU A 38 -2.56 -12.58 -3.66
C LEU A 38 -1.15 -12.68 -4.27
N VAL A 39 -0.70 -11.59 -4.87
CA VAL A 39 0.68 -11.41 -5.32
C VAL A 39 1.30 -10.21 -4.59
N SER A 40 2.43 -10.44 -3.92
CA SER A 40 3.16 -9.40 -3.18
C SER A 40 4.18 -8.69 -4.08
N VAL A 41 4.22 -7.36 -4.01
CA VAL A 41 5.15 -6.52 -4.79
C VAL A 41 5.89 -5.58 -3.84
N ASP A 42 7.21 -5.48 -3.99
CA ASP A 42 8.00 -4.47 -3.29
C ASP A 42 7.74 -3.06 -3.87
N ALA A 43 7.02 -2.25 -3.09
CA ALA A 43 6.56 -0.91 -3.45
C ALA A 43 7.52 0.23 -3.01
N ILE A 44 8.75 -0.10 -2.61
CA ILE A 44 9.80 0.88 -2.29
C ILE A 44 10.74 1.05 -3.50
N GLY A 45 10.89 2.28 -3.96
CA GLY A 45 11.68 2.64 -5.13
C GLY A 45 11.03 3.73 -5.97
N GLU A 46 11.59 3.95 -7.16
CA GLU A 46 11.04 4.86 -8.16
C GLU A 46 9.76 4.30 -8.79
N VAL A 47 8.92 5.18 -9.32
CA VAL A 47 7.61 4.79 -9.89
C VAL A 47 7.78 3.75 -11.00
N ASP A 48 8.73 3.96 -11.92
CA ASP A 48 8.97 3.06 -13.05
C ASP A 48 9.46 1.67 -12.60
N GLU A 49 10.27 1.62 -11.54
CA GLU A 49 10.76 0.37 -10.96
C GLU A 49 9.63 -0.43 -10.32
N VAL A 50 8.80 0.24 -9.52
CA VAL A 50 7.64 -0.40 -8.86
C VAL A 50 6.63 -0.87 -9.91
N ASN A 51 6.39 -0.08 -10.96
CA ASN A 51 5.52 -0.47 -12.06
C ASN A 51 6.05 -1.71 -12.81
N ALA A 52 7.35 -1.75 -13.11
CA ALA A 52 7.98 -2.92 -13.74
C ALA A 52 7.85 -4.19 -12.88
N ARG A 53 8.06 -4.08 -11.55
CA ARG A 53 7.86 -5.19 -10.62
C ARG A 53 6.41 -5.67 -10.60
N ALA A 54 5.45 -4.75 -10.60
CA ALA A 54 4.04 -5.08 -10.61
C ALA A 54 3.60 -5.81 -11.90
N LEU A 55 4.05 -5.34 -13.07
CA LEU A 55 3.77 -6.00 -14.35
C LEU A 55 4.38 -7.40 -14.42
N ALA A 56 5.64 -7.55 -14.01
CA ALA A 56 6.32 -8.84 -13.96
C ALA A 56 5.58 -9.84 -13.05
N ALA A 57 5.11 -9.38 -11.88
CA ALA A 57 4.35 -10.19 -10.94
C ALA A 57 2.99 -10.65 -11.48
N LEU A 58 2.42 -9.92 -12.46
CA LEU A 58 1.19 -10.26 -13.18
C LEU A 58 1.44 -11.04 -14.48
N GLY A 59 2.68 -11.37 -14.81
CA GLY A 59 3.06 -12.05 -16.06
C GLY A 59 2.83 -11.17 -17.31
N LYS A 60 3.05 -9.86 -17.18
CA LYS A 60 2.94 -8.88 -18.26
C LYS A 60 4.31 -8.36 -18.70
#